data_AF-A0A3D0YSU8-F1
#
_entry.id   AF-A0A3D0YSU8-F1
#
_cell.length_a   1.000
_cell.length_b   1.000
_cell.length_c   1.000
_cell.angle_alpha   90.00
_cell.angle_beta   90.00
_cell.angle_gamma   90.00
#
_symmetry.space_group_name_H-M   'P 1'
#
loop_
_entity.id
_entity.type
_entity.pdbx_description
1 polymer ?
#
loop_
_entity_poly.entity_id
_entity_poly.type
_entity_poly.pdbx_seq_one_letter_code
_entity_poly.pdbx_strand_id
1 'polypeptide(L)'
;MERFFHEEADVIGKDPGELDGIIVLTPELASDLLRIVGPINIDSKTFTSDNLVDQLEFEVERNYIAEGIPFHARKGIVGDLTNELLARLMALPLSGQLAVLKVIETNLAESHILFWFHDPVLEQFVLDHDWGGQLSNIDGDYVSVIDANLAAYKSDPVVLRTINYSFKPSGDRFEATVPITYDHRGQFDW
;
A
#
# COMPACT_ATOMS: atom_id res chain seq x y z
N MET A 1 -1.43 14.71 6.28
CA MET A 1 -0.12 14.02 6.19
C MET A 1 0.97 14.88 6.80
N GLU A 2 1.19 16.11 6.32
CA GLU A 2 2.18 17.03 6.89
C GLU A 2 2.05 17.25 8.41
N ARG A 3 0.83 17.47 8.92
CA ARG A 3 0.59 17.55 10.37
C ARG A 3 1.10 16.31 11.14
N PHE A 4 0.82 15.11 10.61
CA PHE A 4 1.27 13.86 11.24
C PHE A 4 2.80 13.71 11.17
N PHE A 5 3.43 14.12 10.07
CA PHE A 5 4.89 14.12 9.93
C PHE A 5 5.56 15.00 11.01
N HIS A 6 5.05 16.21 11.23
CA HIS A 6 5.55 17.09 12.30
C HIS A 6 5.23 16.54 13.70
N GLU A 7 4.01 16.02 13.93
CA GLU A 7 3.62 15.41 15.21
C GLU A 7 4.52 14.21 15.56
N GLU A 8 4.87 13.35 14.60
CA GLU A 8 5.79 12.23 14.84
C GLU A 8 7.22 12.70 15.11
N ALA A 9 7.71 13.68 14.35
CA ALA A 9 9.05 14.24 14.52
C ALA A 9 9.23 14.87 15.93
N ASP A 10 8.20 15.58 16.41
CA ASP A 10 8.15 16.12 17.77
C ASP A 10 8.24 15.01 18.83
N VAL A 11 7.50 13.90 18.64
CA VAL A 11 7.52 12.75 19.56
C VAL A 11 8.90 12.10 19.64
N ILE A 12 9.63 12.02 18.53
CA ILE A 12 10.98 11.43 18.50
C ILE A 12 12.09 12.45 18.75
N GLY A 13 11.74 13.71 19.03
CA GLY A 13 12.68 14.80 19.35
C GLY A 13 13.60 15.18 18.19
N LYS A 14 13.10 15.09 16.96
CA LYS A 14 13.82 15.50 15.75
C LYS A 14 13.15 16.71 15.12
N ASP A 15 13.95 17.60 14.55
CA ASP A 15 13.44 18.62 13.64
C ASP A 15 12.96 17.92 12.36
N PRO A 16 11.66 17.97 12.03
CA PRO A 16 11.13 17.37 10.81
C PRO A 16 11.70 18.01 9.54
N GLY A 17 12.15 19.27 9.60
CA GLY A 17 12.42 20.06 8.40
C GLY A 17 11.14 20.33 7.58
N GLU A 18 11.33 20.76 6.34
CA GLU A 18 10.23 20.94 5.37
C GLU A 18 9.94 19.62 4.63
N LEU A 19 8.66 19.37 4.34
CA LEU A 19 8.23 18.19 3.61
C LEU A 19 8.29 18.45 2.10
N ASP A 20 9.30 17.90 1.42
CA ASP A 20 9.45 18.03 -0.04
C ASP A 20 8.39 17.23 -0.83
N GLY A 21 7.94 16.11 -0.26
CA GLY A 21 6.98 15.22 -0.92
C GLY A 21 6.70 13.94 -0.13
N ILE A 22 5.78 13.13 -0.67
CA ILE A 22 5.31 11.87 -0.10
C ILE A 22 5.37 10.81 -1.20
N ILE A 23 5.90 9.64 -0.85
CA ILE A 23 5.80 8.44 -1.68
C ILE A 23 4.95 7.44 -0.90
N VAL A 24 3.84 7.02 -1.49
CA VAL A 24 2.96 5.99 -0.94
C VAL A 24 3.26 4.68 -1.66
N LEU A 25 3.45 3.61 -0.91
CA LEU A 25 3.72 2.27 -1.41
C LEU A 25 2.80 1.28 -0.70
N THR A 26 2.23 0.33 -1.43
CA THR A 26 1.50 -0.79 -0.84
C THR A 26 2.35 -2.07 -0.84
N PRO A 27 2.02 -3.08 -0.02
CA PRO A 27 2.76 -4.35 0.00
C PRO A 27 2.78 -5.09 -1.35
N GLU A 28 1.83 -4.85 -2.24
CA GLU A 28 1.77 -5.42 -3.59
C GLU A 28 3.05 -5.16 -4.38
N LEU A 29 3.62 -3.95 -4.28
CA LEU A 29 4.90 -3.63 -4.92
C LEU A 29 6.01 -4.57 -4.43
N ALA A 30 6.09 -4.80 -3.12
CA ALA A 30 7.12 -5.67 -2.54
C ALA A 30 6.92 -7.12 -3.00
N SER A 31 5.67 -7.61 -3.05
CA SER A 31 5.32 -8.94 -3.54
C SER A 31 5.68 -9.13 -5.01
N ASP A 32 5.42 -8.12 -5.86
CA ASP A 32 5.73 -8.15 -7.28
C ASP A 32 7.23 -8.08 -7.56
N LEU A 33 7.97 -7.25 -6.84
CA LEU A 33 9.43 -7.21 -6.90
C LEU A 33 10.06 -8.53 -6.43
N LEU A 34 9.53 -9.11 -5.35
CA LEU A 34 9.96 -10.41 -4.85
C LEU A 34 9.74 -11.52 -5.89
N ARG A 35 8.68 -11.42 -6.71
CA ARG A 35 8.42 -12.36 -7.81
C ARG A 35 9.54 -12.38 -8.85
N ILE A 36 10.21 -11.25 -9.08
CA ILE A 36 11.34 -11.14 -10.02
C ILE A 36 12.59 -11.84 -9.45
N VAL A 37 12.93 -11.56 -8.19
CA VAL A 37 14.17 -12.06 -7.58
C VAL A 37 14.03 -13.47 -7.00
N GLY A 38 12.81 -13.97 -6.89
CA GLY A 38 12.48 -15.27 -6.31
C GLY A 38 12.52 -15.28 -4.79
N PRO A 39 12.21 -16.44 -4.16
CA PRO A 39 12.07 -16.54 -2.72
C PRO A 39 13.30 -16.09 -1.92
N ILE A 40 13.06 -15.40 -0.81
CA ILE A 40 14.10 -14.94 0.12
C ILE A 40 13.99 -15.74 1.42
N ASN A 41 15.13 -16.19 1.95
CA ASN A 41 15.20 -16.91 3.22
C ASN A 41 15.87 -16.04 4.28
N ILE A 42 15.16 -15.76 5.38
CA ILE A 42 15.69 -15.05 6.55
C ILE A 42 15.44 -15.94 7.76
N ASP A 43 16.48 -16.29 8.53
CA ASP A 43 16.36 -17.09 9.77
C ASP A 43 15.49 -18.36 9.64
N SER A 44 15.70 -19.13 8.56
CA SER A 44 14.93 -20.35 8.22
C SER A 44 13.47 -20.12 7.81
N LYS A 45 13.07 -18.87 7.58
CA LYS A 45 11.74 -18.47 7.09
C LYS A 45 11.83 -18.10 5.61
N THR A 46 10.97 -18.69 4.79
CA THR A 46 10.95 -18.46 3.34
C THR A 46 9.83 -17.50 2.96
N PHE A 47 10.18 -16.31 2.47
CA PHE A 47 9.27 -15.33 1.92
C PHE A 47 9.18 -15.49 0.40
N THR A 48 7.97 -15.56 -0.13
CA THR A 48 7.63 -15.64 -1.55
C THR A 48 6.68 -14.51 -1.91
N SER A 49 6.46 -14.26 -3.21
CA SER A 49 5.47 -13.26 -3.67
C SER A 49 4.05 -13.54 -3.17
N ASP A 50 3.75 -14.78 -2.80
CA ASP A 50 2.39 -15.23 -2.53
C ASP A 50 2.08 -15.25 -1.02
N ASN A 51 3.11 -15.32 -0.17
CA ASN A 51 2.96 -15.38 1.28
C ASN A 51 3.58 -14.19 2.02
N LEU A 52 4.16 -13.22 1.30
CA LEU A 52 4.95 -12.14 1.88
C LEU A 52 4.23 -11.43 3.02
N VAL A 53 3.00 -10.96 2.76
CA VAL A 53 2.22 -10.17 3.72
C VAL A 53 1.85 -11.01 4.94
N ASP A 54 1.15 -12.13 4.72
CA ASP A 54 0.65 -13.00 5.81
C ASP A 54 1.78 -13.54 6.69
N GLN A 55 2.88 -13.96 6.07
CA GLN A 55 4.02 -14.49 6.81
C GLN A 55 4.72 -13.40 7.59
N LEU A 56 4.99 -12.25 6.98
CA LEU A 56 5.65 -11.14 7.68
C LEU A 56 4.79 -10.67 8.85
N GLU A 57 3.48 -10.62 8.66
CA GLU A 57 2.55 -10.28 9.72
C GLU A 57 2.59 -11.28 10.89
N PHE A 58 2.52 -12.57 10.59
CA PHE A 58 2.62 -13.63 11.60
C PHE A 58 3.93 -13.52 12.40
N GLU A 59 5.04 -13.27 11.72
CA GLU A 59 6.35 -13.13 12.36
C GLU A 59 6.39 -11.96 13.33
N VAL A 60 5.91 -10.78 12.91
CA VAL A 60 6.01 -9.55 13.72
C VAL A 60 4.93 -9.43 14.80
N GLU A 61 3.82 -10.15 14.71
CA GLU A 61 2.71 -10.05 15.67
C GLU A 61 2.58 -11.25 16.60
N ARG A 62 3.06 -12.44 16.21
CA ARG A 62 2.90 -13.67 16.99
C ARG A 62 4.19 -14.41 17.24
N ASN A 63 4.90 -14.77 16.18
CA ASN A 63 5.99 -15.73 16.29
C ASN A 63 7.15 -15.19 17.14
N TYR A 64 7.33 -13.88 17.17
CA TYR A 64 8.32 -13.21 18.02
C TYR A 64 8.23 -13.63 19.51
N ILE A 65 7.03 -13.97 20.01
CA ILE A 65 6.83 -14.45 21.39
C ILE A 65 7.45 -15.85 21.56
N ALA A 66 7.17 -16.76 20.63
CA ALA A 66 7.67 -18.12 20.65
C ALA A 66 9.20 -18.17 20.49
N GLU A 67 9.77 -17.23 19.73
CA GLU A 67 11.21 -17.09 19.52
C GLU A 67 11.91 -16.28 20.61
N GLY A 68 11.19 -15.77 21.61
CA GLY A 68 11.77 -14.98 22.69
C GLY A 68 12.36 -13.64 22.24
N ILE A 69 11.92 -13.13 21.09
CA ILE A 69 12.33 -11.82 20.56
C ILE A 69 11.65 -10.74 21.40
N PRO A 70 12.36 -9.71 21.90
CA PRO A 70 11.71 -8.61 22.59
C PRO A 70 10.74 -7.85 21.68
N PHE A 71 9.62 -7.37 22.22
CA PHE A 71 8.60 -6.65 21.45
C PHE A 71 9.19 -5.52 20.58
N HIS A 72 10.13 -4.72 21.10
CA HIS A 72 10.75 -3.63 20.35
C HIS A 72 11.61 -4.10 19.15
N ALA A 73 12.08 -5.35 19.16
CA ALA A 73 12.93 -5.93 18.12
C ALA A 73 12.16 -6.75 17.07
N ARG A 74 10.87 -7.04 17.31
CA ARG A 74 10.06 -7.94 16.46
C ARG A 74 10.00 -7.55 14.97
N LYS A 75 10.15 -6.27 14.65
CA LYS A 75 10.15 -5.75 13.27
C LYS A 75 11.51 -5.82 12.57
N GLY A 76 12.56 -6.35 13.22
CA GLY A 76 13.90 -6.49 12.62
C GLY A 76 13.89 -7.27 11.31
N ILE A 77 13.09 -8.36 11.25
CA ILE A 77 12.93 -9.20 10.06
C ILE A 77 12.45 -8.43 8.82
N VAL A 78 11.69 -7.33 8.99
CA VAL A 78 11.27 -6.46 7.89
C VAL A 78 12.48 -5.76 7.26
N GLY A 79 13.40 -5.28 8.09
CA GLY A 79 14.64 -4.65 7.64
C GLY A 79 15.55 -5.63 6.91
N ASP A 80 15.70 -6.83 7.47
CA ASP A 80 16.54 -7.88 6.86
C ASP A 80 15.99 -8.33 5.49
N LEU A 81 14.68 -8.53 5.40
CA LEU A 81 14.01 -8.86 4.14
C LEU A 81 14.13 -7.75 3.11
N THR A 82 13.97 -6.49 3.52
CA THR A 82 14.11 -5.32 2.64
C THR A 82 15.54 -5.21 2.09
N ASN A 83 16.54 -5.36 2.95
CA ASN A 83 17.94 -5.29 2.56
C ASN A 83 18.31 -6.38 1.55
N GLU A 84 17.86 -7.62 1.80
CA GLU A 84 18.11 -8.74 0.89
C GLU A 84 17.38 -8.57 -0.45
N LEU A 85 16.12 -8.11 -0.44
CA LEU A 85 15.37 -7.81 -1.66
C LEU A 85 16.08 -6.74 -2.50
N LEU A 86 16.50 -5.64 -1.89
CA LEU A 86 17.23 -4.56 -2.57
C LEU A 86 18.58 -5.05 -3.12
N ALA A 87 19.33 -5.83 -2.35
CA ALA A 87 20.60 -6.39 -2.79
C ALA A 87 20.43 -7.25 -4.05
N ARG A 88 19.39 -8.10 -4.09
CA ARG A 88 19.09 -8.93 -5.26
C ARG A 88 18.62 -8.12 -6.46
N LEU A 89 17.76 -7.12 -6.25
CA LEU A 89 17.31 -6.22 -7.32
C LEU A 89 18.49 -5.48 -7.96
N MET A 90 19.42 -4.98 -7.15
CA MET A 90 20.63 -4.28 -7.64
C MET A 90 21.61 -5.22 -8.37
N ALA A 91 21.60 -6.51 -8.05
CA ALA A 91 22.43 -7.52 -8.71
C ALA A 91 21.82 -8.07 -10.02
N LEU A 92 20.60 -7.66 -10.39
CA LEU A 92 19.94 -8.16 -11.59
C LEU A 92 20.71 -7.75 -12.87
N PRO A 93 20.79 -8.65 -13.86
CA PRO A 93 21.25 -8.28 -15.19
C PRO A 93 20.24 -7.33 -15.86
N LEU A 94 20.63 -6.73 -16.99
CA LEU A 94 19.79 -5.77 -17.73
C LEU A 94 18.37 -6.29 -18.01
N SER A 95 18.22 -7.58 -18.36
CA SER A 95 16.90 -8.18 -18.58
C SER A 95 16.02 -8.17 -17.33
N GLY A 96 16.61 -8.39 -16.15
CA GLY A 96 15.91 -8.28 -14.86
C GLY A 96 15.57 -6.85 -14.51
N GLN A 97 16.45 -5.89 -14.80
CA GLN A 97 16.16 -4.46 -14.61
C GLN A 97 14.99 -3.98 -15.48
N LEU A 98 14.89 -4.46 -16.73
CA LEU A 98 13.73 -4.21 -17.59
C LEU A 98 12.44 -4.82 -17.03
N ALA A 99 12.52 -5.99 -16.39
CA ALA A 99 11.37 -6.59 -15.70
C ALA A 99 10.93 -5.75 -14.48
N VAL A 100 11.88 -5.19 -13.72
CA VAL A 100 11.60 -4.28 -12.61
C VAL A 100 10.89 -3.02 -13.10
N LEU A 101 11.36 -2.41 -14.20
CA LEU A 101 10.71 -1.24 -14.79
C LEU A 101 9.24 -1.54 -15.13
N LYS A 102 8.97 -2.70 -15.73
CA LYS A 102 7.60 -3.12 -16.04
C LYS A 102 6.73 -3.30 -14.79
N VAL A 103 7.29 -3.86 -13.71
CA VAL A 103 6.58 -3.97 -12.42
C VAL A 103 6.26 -2.60 -11.85
N ILE A 104 7.19 -1.65 -11.92
CA ILE A 104 6.97 -0.27 -11.47
C ILE A 104 5.86 0.40 -12.30
N GLU A 105 5.90 0.27 -13.63
CA GLU A 105 4.85 0.81 -14.51
C GLU A 105 3.46 0.24 -14.17
N THR A 106 3.35 -1.07 -13.94
CA THR A 106 2.10 -1.70 -13.52
C THR A 106 1.65 -1.19 -12.15
N ASN A 107 2.55 -1.10 -11.17
CA ASN A 107 2.21 -0.64 -9.83
C ASN A 107 1.85 0.86 -9.78
N LEU A 108 2.39 1.68 -10.67
CA LEU A 108 1.94 3.06 -10.88
C LEU A 108 0.53 3.11 -11.46
N ALA A 109 0.28 2.33 -12.52
CA ALA A 109 -1.04 2.27 -13.17
C ALA A 109 -2.14 1.72 -12.25
N GLU A 110 -1.80 0.84 -11.32
CA GLU A 110 -2.72 0.25 -10.33
C GLU A 110 -2.77 1.04 -9.01
N SER A 111 -2.08 2.18 -8.91
CA SER A 111 -2.02 3.03 -7.71
C SER A 111 -1.42 2.36 -6.46
N HIS A 112 -0.59 1.33 -6.66
CA HIS A 112 0.27 0.74 -5.62
C HIS A 112 1.52 1.60 -5.34
N ILE A 113 1.82 2.55 -6.24
CA ILE A 113 2.77 3.63 -6.04
C ILE A 113 2.05 4.95 -6.32
N LEU A 114 2.05 5.86 -5.35
CA LEU A 114 1.57 7.24 -5.53
C LEU A 114 2.61 8.24 -5.07
N PHE A 115 2.58 9.41 -5.68
CA PHE A 115 3.48 10.52 -5.37
C PHE A 115 2.70 11.78 -5.03
N TRP A 116 3.28 12.61 -4.18
CA TRP A 116 2.86 13.99 -3.98
C TRP A 116 4.11 14.83 -3.73
N PHE A 117 4.18 16.03 -4.31
CA PHE A 117 5.34 16.92 -4.17
C PHE A 117 4.90 18.36 -3.84
N HIS A 118 5.69 19.04 -3.02
CA HIS A 118 5.49 20.47 -2.77
C HIS A 118 6.00 21.33 -3.95
N ASP A 119 6.97 20.83 -4.73
CA ASP A 119 7.44 21.50 -5.94
C ASP A 119 6.35 21.45 -7.03
N PRO A 120 5.90 22.61 -7.56
CA PRO A 120 4.78 22.66 -8.49
C PRO A 120 5.09 22.03 -9.86
N VAL A 121 6.36 21.96 -10.26
CA VAL A 121 6.75 21.34 -11.54
C VAL A 121 6.69 19.82 -11.42
N LEU A 122 7.21 19.27 -10.32
CA LEU A 122 7.13 17.84 -10.04
C LEU A 122 5.70 17.37 -9.77
N GLU A 123 4.92 18.17 -9.02
CA GLU A 123 3.52 17.85 -8.76
C GLU A 123 2.74 17.82 -10.07
N GLN A 124 2.87 18.84 -10.92
CA GLN A 124 2.19 18.83 -12.22
C GLN A 124 2.60 17.61 -13.06
N PHE A 125 3.87 17.22 -13.04
CA PHE A 125 4.34 16.03 -13.75
C PHE A 125 3.66 14.75 -13.25
N VAL A 126 3.53 14.54 -11.94
CA VAL A 126 2.86 13.32 -11.43
C VAL A 126 1.36 13.33 -11.65
N LEU A 127 0.72 14.51 -11.60
CA LEU A 127 -0.71 14.64 -11.89
C LEU A 127 -1.02 14.42 -13.38
N ASP A 128 -0.14 14.86 -14.29
CA ASP A 128 -0.28 14.63 -15.73
C ASP A 128 -0.20 13.14 -16.11
N HIS A 129 0.43 12.32 -15.26
CA HIS A 129 0.57 10.87 -15.44
C HIS A 129 -0.39 10.04 -14.57
N ASP A 130 -1.30 10.69 -13.84
CA ASP A 130 -2.24 10.04 -12.90
C ASP A 130 -1.55 9.27 -11.76
N TRP A 131 -0.35 9.69 -11.37
CA TRP A 131 0.41 9.09 -10.26
C TRP A 131 0.18 9.80 -8.92
N GLY A 132 -0.66 10.83 -8.90
CA GLY A 132 -0.96 11.62 -7.69
C GLY A 132 -2.13 11.12 -6.84
N GLY A 133 -2.89 10.13 -7.33
CA GLY A 133 -4.09 9.63 -6.63
C GLY A 133 -5.21 10.67 -6.52
N GLN A 134 -5.22 11.65 -7.41
CA GLN A 134 -6.22 12.72 -7.46
C GLN A 134 -7.59 12.18 -7.87
N LEU A 135 -8.66 12.74 -7.29
CA LEU A 135 -10.00 12.44 -7.78
C LEU A 135 -10.17 13.02 -9.18
N SER A 136 -10.86 12.28 -10.05
CA SER A 136 -11.09 12.70 -11.43
C SER A 136 -11.85 14.03 -11.48
N ASN A 137 -11.29 15.01 -12.18
CA ASN A 137 -11.98 16.25 -12.51
C ASN A 137 -12.83 16.01 -13.76
N ILE A 138 -14.15 15.89 -13.61
CA ILE A 138 -15.07 15.61 -14.71
C ILE A 138 -16.13 16.70 -14.87
N ASP A 139 -16.57 16.92 -16.11
CA ASP A 139 -17.76 17.72 -16.40
C ASP A 139 -19.02 16.86 -16.20
N GLY A 140 -19.67 16.99 -15.04
CA GLY A 140 -20.92 16.31 -14.74
C GLY A 140 -21.02 15.83 -13.29
N ASP A 141 -21.97 14.93 -13.05
CA ASP A 141 -22.17 14.33 -11.72
C ASP A 141 -21.13 13.22 -11.48
N TYR A 142 -20.43 13.31 -10.36
CA TYR A 142 -19.46 12.32 -9.89
C TYR A 142 -19.87 11.77 -8.53
N VAL A 143 -19.72 10.46 -8.34
CA VAL A 143 -19.90 9.80 -7.05
C VAL A 143 -18.59 9.17 -6.64
N SER A 144 -18.02 9.64 -5.53
CA SER A 144 -16.90 9.00 -4.84
C SER A 144 -17.39 8.25 -3.62
N VAL A 145 -17.12 6.95 -3.54
CA VAL A 145 -17.40 6.15 -2.35
C VAL A 145 -16.12 6.07 -1.53
N ILE A 146 -16.10 6.76 -0.39
CA ILE A 146 -14.98 6.70 0.56
C ILE A 146 -15.33 5.68 1.63
N ASP A 147 -14.72 4.49 1.54
CA ASP A 147 -14.77 3.47 2.58
C ASP A 147 -13.49 3.55 3.41
N ALA A 148 -13.65 3.62 4.74
CA ALA A 148 -12.54 3.79 5.67
C ALA A 148 -12.67 2.79 6.82
N ASN A 149 -11.67 1.93 6.96
CA ASN A 149 -11.52 1.04 8.10
C ASN A 149 -10.95 1.83 9.30
N LEU A 150 -11.83 2.47 10.06
CA LEU A 150 -11.45 3.36 11.17
C LEU A 150 -10.90 2.63 12.42
N ALA A 151 -11.09 1.32 12.50
CA ALA A 151 -10.60 0.52 13.62
C ALA A 151 -9.21 -0.09 13.34
N ALA A 152 -8.69 0.06 12.11
CA ALA A 152 -7.37 -0.40 11.68
C ALA A 152 -7.10 -1.89 11.95
N TYR A 153 -8.15 -2.73 11.94
CA TYR A 153 -8.01 -4.18 12.03
C TYR A 153 -7.71 -4.77 10.65
N LYS A 154 -7.05 -5.93 10.66
CA LYS A 154 -6.46 -6.55 9.47
C LYS A 154 -7.40 -7.50 8.72
N SER A 155 -8.70 -7.39 8.97
CA SER A 155 -9.73 -8.11 8.25
C SER A 155 -10.04 -7.50 6.87
N ASP A 156 -9.52 -6.30 6.58
CA ASP A 156 -9.82 -5.60 5.33
C ASP A 156 -9.54 -6.41 4.05
N PRO A 157 -8.39 -7.10 3.93
CA PRO A 157 -8.07 -7.88 2.73
C PRO A 157 -9.05 -9.03 2.45
N VAL A 158 -9.79 -9.49 3.47
CA VAL A 158 -10.75 -10.59 3.35
C VAL A 158 -12.20 -10.14 3.32
N VAL A 159 -12.47 -8.82 3.28
CA VAL A 159 -13.81 -8.27 3.11
C VAL A 159 -14.05 -7.97 1.62
N LEU A 160 -14.93 -8.75 0.99
CA LEU A 160 -15.41 -8.44 -0.35
C LEU A 160 -16.43 -7.29 -0.29
N ARG A 161 -16.17 -6.24 -1.06
CA ARG A 161 -17.05 -5.08 -1.22
C ARG A 161 -17.75 -5.14 -2.56
N THR A 162 -19.07 -5.06 -2.54
CA THR A 162 -19.88 -4.89 -3.75
C THR A 162 -20.56 -3.54 -3.69
N ILE A 163 -20.15 -2.62 -4.57
CA ILE A 163 -20.74 -1.30 -4.74
C ILE A 163 -21.62 -1.36 -5.98
N ASN A 164 -22.92 -1.10 -5.85
CA ASN A 164 -23.80 -0.91 -6.99
C ASN A 164 -24.21 0.56 -7.10
N TYR A 165 -24.54 0.99 -8.31
CA TYR A 165 -25.10 2.31 -8.57
C TYR A 165 -26.40 2.15 -9.35
N SER A 166 -27.44 2.84 -8.90
CA SER A 166 -28.73 2.87 -9.59
C SER A 166 -29.35 4.24 -9.46
N PHE A 167 -30.20 4.62 -10.42
CA PHE A 167 -30.98 5.84 -10.33
C PHE A 167 -32.36 5.62 -10.93
N LYS A 168 -33.35 6.37 -10.45
CA LYS A 168 -34.73 6.32 -10.93
C LYS A 168 -35.29 7.74 -11.09
N PRO A 169 -36.20 7.98 -12.05
CA PRO A 169 -36.95 9.23 -12.10
C PRO A 169 -37.74 9.45 -10.79
N SER A 170 -37.75 10.68 -10.30
CA SER A 170 -38.47 11.14 -9.11
C SER A 170 -39.02 12.54 -9.38
N GLY A 171 -40.19 12.58 -10.04
CA GLY A 171 -40.79 13.82 -10.52
C GLY A 171 -40.02 14.43 -11.70
N ASP A 172 -39.54 15.65 -11.53
CA ASP A 172 -38.69 16.39 -12.47
C ASP A 172 -37.19 16.13 -12.27
N ARG A 173 -36.83 15.26 -11.30
CA ARG A 173 -35.44 14.93 -10.96
C ARG A 173 -35.16 13.43 -11.10
N PHE A 174 -33.90 13.05 -10.94
CA PHE A 174 -33.48 11.68 -10.70
C PHE A 174 -33.04 11.51 -9.24
N GLU A 175 -33.33 10.35 -8.67
CA GLU A 175 -32.86 9.93 -7.34
C GLU A 175 -31.84 8.81 -7.54
N ALA A 176 -30.60 9.03 -7.11
CA ALA A 176 -29.53 8.04 -7.17
C ALA A 176 -29.39 7.28 -5.84
N THR A 177 -29.08 6.00 -5.91
CA THR A 177 -28.81 5.13 -4.75
C THR A 177 -27.55 4.31 -5.01
N VAL A 178 -26.63 4.35 -4.05
CA VAL A 178 -25.35 3.63 -4.07
C VAL A 178 -25.33 2.62 -2.92
N PRO A 179 -25.94 1.43 -3.06
CA PRO A 179 -25.83 0.42 -2.02
C PRO A 179 -24.43 -0.21 -2.01
N ILE A 180 -23.87 -0.35 -0.81
CA ILE A 180 -22.60 -1.02 -0.56
C ILE A 180 -22.89 -2.26 0.29
N THR A 181 -22.45 -3.43 -0.18
CA THR A 181 -22.53 -4.69 0.56
C THR A 181 -21.14 -5.14 0.95
N TYR A 182 -20.97 -5.51 2.22
CA TYR A 182 -19.74 -6.05 2.78
C TYR A 182 -19.96 -7.53 3.11
N ASP A 183 -19.11 -8.39 2.55
CA ASP A 183 -19.11 -9.84 2.76
C ASP A 183 -17.75 -10.27 3.33
N HIS A 184 -17.70 -10.60 4.62
CA HIS A 184 -16.47 -11.03 5.29
C HIS A 184 -16.18 -12.50 4.97
N ARG A 185 -15.17 -12.75 4.14
CA ARG A 185 -14.79 -14.08 3.66
C ARG A 185 -13.63 -14.71 4.42
N GLY A 186 -13.07 -13.98 5.38
CA GLY A 186 -12.03 -14.48 6.26
C GLY A 186 -12.54 -15.53 7.25
N GLN A 187 -11.60 -16.31 7.76
CA GLN A 187 -11.80 -17.20 8.90
C GLN A 187 -11.04 -16.65 10.10
N PHE A 188 -11.33 -17.16 11.29
CA PHE A 188 -10.54 -16.83 12.47
C PHE A 188 -9.10 -17.35 12.29
N ASP A 189 -8.14 -16.44 12.36
CA ASP A 189 -6.70 -16.71 12.37
C ASP A 189 -6.13 -16.52 13.79
N TRP A 190 -4.81 -16.41 13.90
CA TRP A 190 -4.00 -16.74 15.08
C TRP A 190 -4.07 -15.76 16.27
#